data_AF-A0A8J1LK69-F1
#
_entry.id   AF-A0A8J1LK69-F1
#
_cell.length_a   1.000
_cell.length_b   1.000
_cell.length_c   1.000
_cell.angle_alpha   90.00
_cell.angle_beta   90.00
_cell.angle_gamma   90.00
#
_symmetry.space_group_name_H-M   'P 1'
#
loop_
_entity.id
_entity.type
_entity.pdbx_description
1 polymer ?
#
loop_
_entity_poly.entity_id
_entity_poly.type
_entity_poly.pdbx_seq_one_letter_code
_entity_poly.pdbx_strand_id
1 'polypeptide(L)'
;MPEYSFRVYVDGLPVLKYKSDVRVAQFLVPSLNNLSEHLEYQTKVAQIWQIHQERKMKFLIGFLNKTSVKPKVKISSSESGSGTKLHCWVYGFYPRDVEVKWIKNGRDEIYSEESAEILPNPDGTYQIRVSVEVTPEEGATYSCHVDHSSLENPLVTFERKISHMTYRIAAAVAVAILFALALFLCKKMKGFECNRQSVRTEEQDYNQ
;
A
#
# COMPACT_ATOMS: atom_id res chain seq x y z
N MET A 1 15.50 25.25 5.74
CA MET A 1 14.97 24.85 7.06
C MET A 1 13.81 25.75 7.38
N PRO A 2 12.79 25.28 8.12
CA PRO A 2 11.76 26.17 8.66
C PRO A 2 12.41 27.24 9.54
N GLU A 3 11.78 28.41 9.61
CA GLU A 3 12.23 29.52 10.46
C GLU A 3 12.14 29.10 11.93
N TYR A 4 13.19 29.38 12.73
CA TYR A 4 13.23 29.01 14.14
C TYR A 4 13.93 30.08 15.00
N SER A 5 13.67 29.99 16.30
CA SER A 5 14.37 30.81 17.29
C SER A 5 14.74 29.96 18.49
N PHE A 6 15.90 30.20 19.07
CA PHE A 6 16.27 29.59 20.34
C PHE A 6 16.42 30.66 21.41
N ARG A 7 16.09 30.29 22.65
CA ARG A 7 16.21 31.16 23.82
C ARG A 7 17.18 30.55 24.81
N VAL A 8 18.05 31.39 25.38
CA VAL A 8 18.97 30.99 26.44
C VAL A 8 18.39 31.45 27.77
N TYR A 9 18.36 30.53 28.72
CA TYR A 9 17.86 30.76 30.06
C TYR A 9 19.01 30.70 31.06
N VAL A 10 19.05 31.63 31.99
CA VAL A 10 19.93 31.62 33.15
C VAL A 10 19.03 31.70 34.38
N ASP A 11 19.13 30.72 35.27
CA ASP A 11 18.28 30.61 36.46
C ASP A 11 16.77 30.69 36.16
N GLY A 12 16.35 30.14 35.02
CA GLY A 12 14.96 30.15 34.56
C GLY A 12 14.49 31.45 33.90
N LEU A 13 15.32 32.50 33.88
CA LEU A 13 15.02 33.76 33.21
C LEU A 13 15.52 33.75 31.77
N PRO A 14 14.71 34.14 30.78
CA PRO A 14 15.14 34.20 29.39
C PRO A 14 16.04 35.42 29.18
N VAL A 15 17.33 35.19 28.91
CA VAL A 15 18.33 36.25 28.79
C VAL A 15 18.58 36.63 27.33
N LEU A 16 18.62 35.64 26.45
CA LEU A 16 19.00 35.82 25.04
C LEU A 16 17.96 35.16 24.14
N LYS A 17 17.68 35.78 22.99
CA LYS A 17 16.93 35.17 21.89
C LYS A 17 17.73 35.28 20.61
N TYR A 18 17.91 34.18 19.90
CA TYR A 18 18.43 34.18 18.53
C TYR A 18 17.29 33.91 17.56
N LYS A 19 17.28 34.60 16.42
CA LYS A 19 16.36 34.29 15.33
C LYS A 19 17.12 33.89 14.07
N SER A 20 16.67 32.83 13.40
CA SER A 20 17.33 32.28 12.22
C SER A 20 17.09 33.10 10.94
N ASP A 21 16.02 33.90 10.87
CA ASP A 21 15.66 34.76 9.73
C ASP A 21 16.69 35.87 9.53
N VAL A 22 16.95 36.65 10.59
CA VAL A 22 17.91 37.76 10.60
C VAL A 22 19.30 37.34 11.04
N ARG A 23 19.45 36.11 11.56
CA ARG A 23 20.72 35.52 12.05
C ARG A 23 21.41 36.37 13.12
N VAL A 24 20.62 36.98 14.00
CA VAL A 24 21.07 37.88 15.07
C VAL A 24 20.55 37.39 16.42
N ALA A 25 21.39 37.49 17.44
CA ALA A 25 20.98 37.35 18.84
C ALA A 25 20.62 38.73 19.42
N GLN A 26 19.64 38.75 20.31
CA GLN A 26 19.21 39.93 21.06
C GLN A 26 19.07 39.60 22.54
N PHE A 27 19.48 40.51 23.41
CA PHE A 27 19.16 40.42 24.83
C PHE A 27 17.66 40.68 25.05
N LEU A 28 17.08 39.94 25.98
CA LEU A 28 15.71 40.13 26.43
C LEU A 28 15.66 40.92 27.76
N VAL A 29 16.81 41.11 28.40
CA VAL A 29 16.97 41.87 29.63
C VAL A 29 17.58 43.24 29.28
N PRO A 30 16.86 44.36 29.50
CA PRO A 30 17.30 45.69 29.04
C PRO A 30 18.65 46.15 29.59
N SER A 31 19.00 45.76 30.82
CA SER A 31 20.28 46.12 31.44
C SER A 31 21.50 45.52 30.74
N LEU A 32 21.30 44.46 29.94
CA LEU A 32 22.38 43.81 29.20
C LEU A 32 22.60 44.39 27.80
N ASN A 33 21.76 45.34 27.35
CA ASN A 33 21.87 45.93 26.01
C ASN A 33 23.21 46.64 25.76
N ASN A 34 23.92 47.05 26.82
CA ASN A 34 25.22 47.71 26.72
C ASN A 34 26.38 46.72 26.47
N LEU A 35 26.13 45.41 26.49
CA LEU A 35 27.11 44.35 26.28
C LEU A 35 27.19 43.93 24.80
N SER A 36 27.42 44.88 23.90
CA SER A 36 27.41 44.65 22.45
C SER A 36 28.46 43.62 22.00
N GLU A 37 29.67 43.67 22.57
CA GLU A 37 30.75 42.72 22.24
C GLU A 37 30.36 41.28 22.60
N HIS A 38 29.75 41.09 23.77
CA HIS A 38 29.23 39.78 24.18
C HIS A 38 28.09 39.32 23.26
N LEU A 39 27.19 40.23 22.87
CA LEU A 39 26.09 39.92 21.95
C LEU A 39 26.60 39.51 20.56
N GLU A 40 27.65 40.17 20.07
CA GLU A 40 28.30 39.81 18.82
C GLU A 40 28.94 38.43 18.90
N TYR A 41 29.65 38.13 19.99
CA TYR A 41 30.21 36.80 20.24
C TYR A 41 29.12 35.71 20.27
N GLN A 42 28.05 35.92 21.03
CA GLN A 42 26.91 34.97 21.08
C GLN A 42 26.28 34.77 19.70
N THR A 43 26.18 35.84 18.90
CA THR A 43 25.66 35.77 17.53
C THR A 43 26.57 34.91 16.64
N LYS A 44 27.89 35.05 16.72
CA LYS A 44 28.84 34.20 15.97
C LYS A 44 28.74 32.73 16.38
N VAL A 45 28.67 32.45 17.68
CA VAL A 45 28.49 31.09 18.20
C VAL A 45 27.18 30.47 17.69
N ALA A 46 26.08 31.24 17.74
CA ALA A 46 24.77 30.84 17.23
C ALA A 46 24.82 30.47 15.74
N GLN A 47 25.48 31.29 14.92
CA GLN A 47 25.64 31.06 13.49
C GLN A 47 26.47 29.81 13.19
N ILE A 48 27.57 29.57 13.92
CA ILE A 48 28.37 28.34 13.79
C ILE A 48 27.52 27.12 14.13
N TRP A 49 26.73 27.21 15.20
CA TRP A 49 25.82 26.14 15.60
C TRP A 49 24.76 25.88 14.52
N GLN A 50 24.18 26.93 13.93
CA GLN A 50 23.27 26.81 12.79
C GLN A 50 23.92 26.09 11.61
N ILE A 51 25.13 26.47 11.19
CA ILE A 51 25.84 25.80 10.09
C ILE A 51 26.06 24.32 10.41
N HIS A 52 26.45 24.00 11.64
CA HIS A 52 26.66 22.62 12.07
C HIS A 52 25.34 21.83 12.05
N GLN A 53 24.24 22.40 12.56
CA GLN A 53 22.92 21.77 12.52
C GLN A 53 22.41 21.59 11.10
N GLU A 54 22.59 22.58 10.22
CA GLU A 54 22.22 22.47 8.82
C GLU A 54 22.99 21.35 8.12
N ARG A 55 24.31 21.26 8.35
CA ARG A 55 25.13 20.17 7.80
C ARG A 55 24.70 18.81 8.35
N LYS A 56 24.49 18.71 9.66
CA LYS A 56 24.03 17.47 10.31
C LYS A 56 22.67 17.05 9.80
N MET A 57 21.73 17.98 9.66
CA MET A 57 20.41 17.70 9.13
C MET A 57 20.44 17.35 7.65
N LYS A 58 21.22 18.05 6.82
CA LYS A 58 21.41 17.68 5.40
C LYS A 58 22.01 16.28 5.27
N PHE A 59 22.96 15.92 6.14
CA PHE A 59 23.53 14.59 6.18
C PHE A 59 22.48 13.54 6.60
N LEU A 60 21.72 13.80 7.67
CA LEU A 60 20.65 12.93 8.14
C LEU A 60 19.55 12.74 7.09
N ILE A 61 19.07 13.83 6.48
CA ILE A 61 18.09 13.79 5.39
C ILE A 61 18.68 13.01 4.21
N GLY A 62 19.92 13.27 3.82
CA GLY A 62 20.58 12.54 2.73
C GLY A 62 20.72 11.03 3.00
N PHE A 63 20.92 10.64 4.26
CA PHE A 63 20.94 9.25 4.69
C PHE A 63 19.54 8.62 4.68
N LEU A 64 18.54 9.28 5.29
CA LEU A 64 17.16 8.81 5.36
C LEU A 64 16.48 8.74 3.99
N ASN A 65 16.81 9.65 3.08
CA ASN A 65 16.27 9.65 1.72
C ASN A 65 16.80 8.46 0.90
N LYS A 66 17.99 7.91 1.25
CA LYS A 66 18.53 6.70 0.62
C LYS A 66 17.89 5.41 1.12
N THR A 67 17.21 5.43 2.27
CA THR A 67 16.58 4.23 2.86
C THR A 67 15.10 4.11 2.51
N SER A 68 14.63 4.82 1.48
CA SER A 68 13.24 4.77 1.05
C SER A 68 12.89 3.41 0.42
N VAL A 69 11.80 2.79 0.87
CA VAL A 69 11.34 1.48 0.41
C VAL A 69 9.96 1.62 -0.22
N LYS A 70 9.82 1.09 -1.45
CA LYS A 70 8.58 1.18 -2.22
C LYS A 70 7.46 0.32 -1.62
N PRO A 71 6.22 0.85 -1.51
CA PRO A 71 5.08 0.07 -1.04
C PRO A 71 4.76 -1.09 -1.98
N LYS A 72 4.27 -2.18 -1.39
CA LYS A 72 3.59 -3.25 -2.11
C LYS A 72 2.10 -3.15 -1.84
N VAL A 73 1.29 -3.43 -2.86
CA VAL A 73 -0.18 -3.32 -2.77
C VAL A 73 -0.84 -4.66 -3.05
N LYS A 74 -1.82 -5.01 -2.23
CA LYS A 74 -2.72 -6.15 -2.43
C LYS A 74 -4.15 -5.69 -2.24
N ILE A 75 -5.01 -6.01 -3.20
CA ILE A 75 -6.45 -5.73 -3.11
C ILE A 75 -7.21 -7.04 -2.90
N SER A 76 -8.27 -6.97 -2.09
CA SER A 76 -9.21 -8.05 -1.85
C SER A 76 -10.61 -7.48 -1.60
N SER A 77 -11.64 -8.24 -1.91
CA SER A 77 -13.03 -7.95 -1.58
C SER A 77 -13.61 -8.97 -0.59
N SER A 78 -14.60 -8.53 0.18
CA SER A 78 -15.45 -9.39 1.01
C SER A 78 -16.93 -9.01 0.83
N GLU A 79 -17.83 -9.98 0.97
CA GLU A 79 -19.27 -9.69 0.97
C GLU A 79 -19.68 -9.09 2.33
N SER A 80 -20.48 -8.03 2.29
CA SER A 80 -21.13 -7.39 3.44
C SER A 80 -22.64 -7.47 3.25
N GLY A 81 -23.42 -7.43 4.33
CA GLY A 81 -24.87 -7.64 4.28
C GLY A 81 -25.64 -6.70 3.34
N SER A 82 -25.08 -5.52 3.04
CA SER A 82 -25.64 -4.50 2.15
C SER A 82 -24.83 -4.26 0.86
N GLY A 83 -23.69 -4.94 0.66
CA GLY A 83 -22.78 -4.61 -0.45
C GLY A 83 -21.49 -5.42 -0.51
N THR A 84 -20.48 -4.87 -1.17
CA THR A 84 -19.12 -5.43 -1.24
C THR A 84 -18.17 -4.51 -0.49
N LYS A 85 -17.37 -5.04 0.44
CA LYS A 85 -16.31 -4.29 1.11
C LYS A 85 -15.00 -4.53 0.39
N LEU A 86 -14.38 -3.47 -0.09
CA LEU A 86 -13.07 -3.51 -0.74
C LEU A 86 -11.99 -3.19 0.29
N HIS A 87 -10.86 -3.88 0.19
CA HIS A 87 -9.70 -3.70 1.08
C HIS A 87 -8.44 -3.47 0.25
N CYS A 88 -7.77 -2.36 0.48
CA CYS A 88 -6.45 -2.08 -0.06
C CYS A 88 -5.41 -2.23 1.05
N TRP A 89 -4.55 -3.23 0.91
CA TRP A 89 -3.42 -3.48 1.80
C TRP A 89 -2.16 -2.89 1.20
N VAL A 90 -1.55 -1.94 1.90
CA VAL A 90 -0.29 -1.30 1.51
C VAL A 90 0.74 -1.66 2.58
N TYR A 91 1.86 -2.26 2.20
CA TYR A 91 2.82 -2.81 3.16
C TYR A 91 4.27 -2.75 2.67
N GLY A 92 5.20 -2.79 3.62
CA GLY A 92 6.63 -2.82 3.33
C GLY A 92 7.18 -1.48 2.86
N PHE A 93 6.56 -0.37 3.23
CA PHE A 93 6.97 0.97 2.82
C PHE A 93 7.72 1.73 3.92
N TYR A 94 8.60 2.65 3.51
CA TYR A 94 9.31 3.57 4.39
C TYR A 94 9.68 4.82 3.58
N PRO A 95 9.51 6.06 4.09
CA PRO A 95 9.15 6.45 5.47
C PRO A 95 7.67 6.22 5.83
N ARG A 96 7.27 6.60 7.05
CA ARG A 96 5.90 6.36 7.58
C ARG A 96 4.81 7.05 6.76
N ASP A 97 5.10 8.22 6.20
CA ASP A 97 4.11 9.07 5.55
C ASP A 97 3.67 8.49 4.20
N VAL A 98 2.36 8.22 4.06
CA VAL A 98 1.74 7.62 2.87
C VAL A 98 0.31 8.13 2.73
N GLU A 99 -0.12 8.39 1.49
CA GLU A 99 -1.51 8.69 1.17
C GLU A 99 -2.10 7.54 0.35
N VAL A 100 -3.27 7.05 0.77
CA VAL A 100 -3.95 5.91 0.13
C VAL A 100 -5.40 6.28 -0.13
N LYS A 101 -5.82 6.20 -1.40
CA LYS A 101 -7.15 6.60 -1.87
C LYS A 101 -7.81 5.50 -2.67
N TRP A 102 -9.13 5.45 -2.59
CA TRP A 102 -9.94 4.64 -3.48
C TRP A 102 -10.55 5.53 -4.57
N ILE A 103 -10.43 5.10 -5.82
CA ILE A 103 -10.97 5.81 -6.99
C ILE A 103 -11.96 4.88 -7.70
N LYS A 104 -13.19 5.36 -7.90
CA LYS A 104 -14.22 4.73 -8.71
C LYS A 104 -14.17 5.27 -10.14
N ASN A 105 -14.20 4.38 -11.13
CA ASN A 105 -14.21 4.71 -12.56
C ASN A 105 -13.10 5.68 -13.02
N GLY A 106 -11.96 5.66 -12.32
CA GLY A 106 -10.81 6.51 -12.61
C GLY A 106 -11.02 8.01 -12.34
N ARG A 107 -12.11 8.41 -11.68
CA ARG A 107 -12.44 9.83 -11.44
C ARG A 107 -12.87 10.14 -10.02
N ASP A 108 -13.79 9.36 -9.48
CA ASP A 108 -14.46 9.71 -8.23
C ASP A 108 -13.67 9.14 -7.04
N GLU A 109 -13.09 10.01 -6.22
CA GLU A 109 -12.52 9.60 -4.94
C GLU A 109 -13.65 9.17 -4.00
N ILE A 110 -13.56 7.93 -3.50
CA ILE A 110 -14.53 7.40 -2.53
C ILE A 110 -13.88 7.33 -1.16
N TYR A 111 -14.53 7.97 -0.19
CA TYR A 111 -14.00 8.09 1.17
C TYR A 111 -14.00 6.72 1.86
N SER A 112 -12.88 6.38 2.50
CA SER A 112 -12.80 5.16 3.30
C SER A 112 -13.39 5.40 4.67
N GLU A 113 -14.43 4.66 5.03
CA GLU A 113 -14.99 4.67 6.40
C GLU A 113 -14.04 4.02 7.43
N GLU A 114 -13.14 3.14 6.97
CA GLU A 114 -12.12 2.49 7.79
C GLU A 114 -10.72 2.68 7.19
N SER A 115 -10.11 3.84 7.42
CA SER A 115 -8.65 3.98 7.32
C SER A 115 -8.03 3.49 8.63
N ALA A 116 -7.35 2.34 8.59
CA ALA A 116 -6.61 1.89 9.76
C ALA A 116 -5.43 2.83 10.03
N GLU A 117 -5.02 2.97 11.29
CA GLU A 117 -3.77 3.64 11.64
C GLU A 117 -2.57 2.96 10.95
N ILE A 118 -1.54 3.74 10.58
CA ILE A 118 -0.30 3.20 10.01
C ILE A 118 0.46 2.42 11.10
N LEU A 119 0.58 1.11 10.90
CA LEU A 119 1.21 0.18 11.83
C LEU A 119 2.69 -0.03 11.48
N PRO A 120 3.59 -0.10 12.48
CA PRO A 120 4.98 -0.44 12.28
C PRO A 120 5.19 -1.95 12.10
N ASN A 121 6.16 -2.33 11.28
CA ASN A 121 6.64 -3.70 11.14
C ASN A 121 7.98 -3.89 11.88
N PRO A 122 8.31 -5.13 12.32
CA PRO A 122 9.58 -5.41 13.00
C PRO A 122 10.83 -5.15 12.16
N ASP A 123 10.71 -5.14 10.83
CA ASP A 123 11.80 -4.86 9.89
C ASP A 123 12.06 -3.35 9.69
N GLY A 124 11.33 -2.49 10.41
CA GLY A 124 11.44 -1.03 10.33
C GLY A 124 10.60 -0.39 9.21
N THR A 125 9.83 -1.18 8.46
CA THR A 125 8.85 -0.67 7.48
C THR A 125 7.48 -0.44 8.11
N TYR A 126 6.52 0.03 7.33
CA TYR A 126 5.15 0.29 7.76
C TYR A 126 4.12 -0.45 6.91
N GLN A 127 2.90 -0.53 7.43
CA GLN A 127 1.73 -1.06 6.72
C GLN A 127 0.46 -0.29 7.08
N ILE A 128 -0.49 -0.25 6.16
CA ILE A 128 -1.82 0.33 6.35
C ILE A 128 -2.86 -0.48 5.55
N ARG A 129 -4.08 -0.53 6.07
CA ARG A 129 -5.25 -1.07 5.37
C ARG A 129 -6.31 0.00 5.24
N VAL A 130 -6.76 0.26 4.02
CA VAL A 130 -7.84 1.21 3.73
C VAL A 130 -9.00 0.45 3.10
N SER A 131 -10.17 0.52 3.75
CA SER A 131 -11.36 -0.22 3.31
C SER A 131 -12.53 0.71 2.99
N VAL A 132 -13.32 0.33 2.00
CA VAL A 132 -14.52 1.08 1.58
C VAL A 132 -15.65 0.10 1.26
N GLU A 133 -16.86 0.42 1.72
CA GLU A 133 -18.07 -0.31 1.32
C GLU A 133 -18.60 0.27 0.01
N VAL A 134 -18.90 -0.60 -0.95
CA VAL A 134 -19.41 -0.22 -2.26
C VAL A 134 -20.63 -1.06 -2.60
N THR A 135 -21.63 -0.41 -3.21
CA THR A 135 -22.72 -1.10 -3.88
C THR A 135 -22.24 -1.53 -5.27
N PRO A 136 -22.26 -2.82 -5.60
CA PRO A 136 -21.77 -3.29 -6.90
C PRO A 136 -22.65 -2.75 -8.04
N GLU A 137 -22.10 -1.83 -8.82
CA GLU A 137 -22.67 -1.34 -10.06
C GLU A 137 -22.11 -2.09 -11.26
N GLU A 138 -22.95 -2.33 -12.27
CA GLU A 138 -22.54 -3.01 -13.49
C GLU A 138 -21.55 -2.14 -14.27
N GLY A 139 -20.40 -2.73 -14.66
CA GLY A 139 -19.33 -2.00 -15.36
C GLY A 139 -18.47 -1.08 -14.49
N ALA A 140 -18.79 -0.90 -13.20
CA ALA A 140 -17.98 -0.07 -12.32
C ALA A 140 -16.61 -0.69 -12.04
N THR A 141 -15.58 0.15 -12.03
CA THR A 141 -14.20 -0.21 -11.71
C THR A 141 -13.72 0.55 -10.48
N TYR A 142 -12.90 -0.10 -9.66
CA TYR A 142 -12.36 0.47 -8.44
C TYR A 142 -10.85 0.27 -8.43
N SER A 143 -10.11 1.33 -8.14
CA SER A 143 -8.65 1.31 -8.00
C SER A 143 -8.20 1.89 -6.67
N CYS A 144 -7.17 1.31 -6.10
CA CYS A 144 -6.44 1.86 -4.97
C CYS A 144 -5.23 2.63 -5.50
N HIS A 145 -5.13 3.90 -5.13
CA HIS A 145 -4.06 4.82 -5.48
C HIS A 145 -3.20 5.04 -4.24
N VAL A 146 -1.89 4.83 -4.37
CA VAL A 146 -0.93 4.99 -3.28
C VAL A 146 0.10 6.03 -3.68
N ASP A 147 0.13 7.13 -2.94
CA ASP A 147 1.17 8.15 -3.04
C ASP A 147 2.14 8.00 -1.86
N HIS A 148 3.42 8.01 -2.16
CA HIS A 148 4.50 7.78 -1.21
C HIS A 148 5.80 8.35 -1.76
N SER A 149 6.60 9.00 -0.91
CA SER A 149 7.86 9.67 -1.29
C SER A 149 8.90 8.79 -2.02
N SER A 150 8.78 7.45 -1.93
CA SER A 150 9.62 6.49 -2.67
C SER A 150 9.25 6.34 -4.15
N LEU A 151 8.08 6.85 -4.55
CA LEU A 151 7.48 6.65 -5.87
C LEU A 151 7.63 7.93 -6.69
N GLU A 152 7.97 7.78 -7.97
CA GLU A 152 7.98 8.91 -8.90
C GLU A 152 6.56 9.28 -9.36
N ASN A 153 5.68 8.28 -9.46
CA ASN A 153 4.28 8.44 -9.78
C ASN A 153 3.44 7.56 -8.82
N PRO A 154 2.20 7.94 -8.49
CA PRO A 154 1.33 7.15 -7.63
C PRO A 154 1.15 5.73 -8.17
N LEU A 155 1.18 4.74 -7.28
CA LEU A 155 0.94 3.35 -7.63
C LEU A 155 -0.57 3.09 -7.69
N VAL A 156 -1.04 2.63 -8.85
CA VAL A 156 -2.45 2.34 -9.11
C VAL A 156 -2.65 0.83 -9.24
N THR A 157 -3.49 0.25 -8.38
CA THR A 157 -3.87 -1.17 -8.46
C THR A 157 -5.38 -1.29 -8.56
N PHE A 158 -5.89 -2.15 -9.45
CA PHE A 158 -7.31 -2.35 -9.67
C PHE A 158 -7.83 -3.59 -8.92
N GLU A 159 -9.09 -3.53 -8.47
CA GLU A 159 -9.76 -4.72 -7.98
C GLU A 159 -10.05 -5.67 -9.15
N ARG A 160 -9.45 -6.87 -9.09
CA ARG A 160 -9.74 -7.93 -10.07
C ARG A 160 -10.96 -8.70 -9.59
N LYS A 161 -12.15 -8.42 -10.14
CA LYS A 161 -13.25 -9.37 -10.07
C LYS A 161 -12.84 -10.65 -10.82
N ILE A 162 -12.45 -11.68 -10.09
CA ILE A 162 -12.47 -13.05 -10.63
C ILE A 162 -13.95 -13.35 -10.82
N SER A 163 -14.43 -13.22 -12.05
CA SER A 163 -15.84 -13.40 -12.37
C SER A 163 -16.31 -14.77 -11.86
N HIS A 164 -17.32 -14.80 -10.99
CA HIS A 164 -18.00 -16.05 -10.65
C HIS A 164 -18.49 -16.78 -11.91
N MET A 165 -18.74 -16.04 -12.99
CA MET A 165 -19.09 -16.60 -14.29
C MET A 165 -17.94 -17.38 -14.92
N THR A 166 -16.67 -16.96 -14.78
CA THR A 166 -15.54 -17.75 -15.28
C THR A 166 -15.37 -19.04 -14.50
N TYR A 167 -15.59 -19.03 -13.18
CA TYR A 167 -15.61 -20.26 -12.38
C TYR A 167 -16.80 -21.16 -12.74
N ARG A 168 -18.00 -20.59 -12.93
CA ARG A 168 -19.19 -21.35 -13.38
C ARG A 168 -19.00 -21.96 -14.76
N ILE A 169 -18.40 -21.23 -15.71
CA ILE A 169 -18.08 -21.74 -17.05
C ILE A 169 -17.01 -22.82 -16.96
N ALA A 170 -15.93 -22.61 -16.18
CA ALA A 170 -14.89 -23.62 -16.01
C ALA A 170 -15.43 -24.91 -15.38
N ALA A 171 -16.30 -24.80 -14.37
CA ALA A 171 -16.98 -25.93 -13.75
C ALA A 171 -17.91 -26.64 -14.75
N ALA A 172 -18.70 -25.89 -15.53
CA ALA A 172 -19.59 -26.47 -16.54
C ALA A 172 -18.81 -27.21 -17.65
N VAL A 173 -17.68 -26.64 -18.11
CA VAL A 173 -16.80 -27.27 -19.09
C VAL A 173 -16.17 -28.54 -18.52
N ALA A 174 -15.69 -28.51 -17.27
CA ALA A 174 -15.14 -29.70 -16.61
C ALA A 174 -16.18 -30.83 -16.51
N VAL A 175 -17.42 -30.51 -16.13
CA VAL A 175 -18.53 -31.47 -16.07
C VAL A 175 -18.87 -32.02 -17.46
N ALA A 176 -18.91 -31.18 -18.50
CA ALA A 176 -19.17 -31.61 -19.87
C ALA A 176 -18.10 -32.56 -20.40
N ILE A 177 -16.82 -32.30 -20.11
CA ILE A 177 -15.70 -33.18 -20.49
C ILE A 177 -15.83 -34.53 -19.78
N LEU A 178 -16.11 -34.53 -18.47
CA LEU A 178 -16.31 -35.76 -17.71
C LEU A 178 -17.48 -36.59 -18.26
N PHE A 179 -18.59 -35.93 -18.62
CA PHE A 179 -19.75 -36.59 -19.22
C PHE A 179 -19.44 -37.18 -20.60
N ALA A 180 -18.72 -36.44 -21.46
CA ALA A 180 -18.31 -36.92 -22.77
C ALA A 180 -17.36 -38.11 -22.68
N LEU A 181 -16.40 -38.08 -21.75
CA LEU A 181 -15.50 -39.20 -21.48
C LEU A 181 -16.25 -40.44 -20.99
N ALA A 182 -17.21 -40.27 -20.07
CA ALA A 182 -18.06 -41.36 -19.60
C ALA A 182 -18.89 -41.97 -20.74
N LEU A 183 -19.49 -41.15 -21.61
CA LEU A 183 -20.23 -41.64 -22.78
C LEU A 183 -19.32 -42.39 -23.78
N PHE A 184 -18.11 -41.90 -24.00
CA PHE A 184 -17.13 -42.55 -24.87
C PHE A 184 -16.71 -43.93 -24.32
N LEU A 185 -16.41 -44.01 -23.01
CA LEU A 185 -16.09 -45.27 -22.34
C LEU A 185 -17.28 -46.24 -22.35
N CYS A 186 -18.49 -45.77 -22.09
CA CYS A 186 -19.72 -46.57 -22.16
C CYS A 186 -19.97 -47.10 -23.59
N LYS A 187 -19.76 -46.30 -24.64
CA LYS A 187 -19.86 -46.76 -26.03
C LYS A 187 -18.80 -47.81 -26.35
N LYS A 188 -17.57 -47.64 -25.85
CA LYS A 188 -16.49 -48.62 -26.05
C LYS A 188 -16.79 -49.95 -25.35
N MET A 189 -17.35 -49.91 -24.14
CA MET A 189 -17.76 -51.11 -23.39
C MET A 189 -18.97 -51.81 -24.04
N LYS A 190 -19.99 -51.06 -24.50
CA LYS A 190 -21.13 -51.64 -25.23
C LYS A 190 -20.74 -52.18 -26.61
N GLY A 191 -19.79 -51.55 -27.29
CA GLY A 191 -19.18 -52.09 -28.51
C GLY A 191 -18.42 -53.38 -28.23
N PHE A 192 -17.82 -53.51 -27.04
CA PHE A 192 -17.21 -54.75 -26.56
C PHE A 192 -18.24 -55.82 -26.22
N GLU A 193 -19.38 -55.48 -25.61
CA GLU A 193 -20.48 -56.44 -25.32
C GLU A 193 -21.18 -56.93 -26.60
N CYS A 194 -21.40 -56.06 -27.58
CA CYS A 194 -21.95 -56.45 -28.88
C CYS A 194 -20.97 -57.36 -29.67
N ASN A 195 -19.67 -57.06 -29.61
CA ASN A 195 -18.64 -57.90 -30.24
C ASN A 195 -18.40 -59.22 -29.45
N ARG A 196 -18.67 -59.25 -28.14
CA ARG A 196 -18.61 -60.48 -27.33
C ARG A 196 -19.79 -61.41 -27.58
N GLN A 197 -20.94 -60.87 -28.01
CA GLN A 197 -22.09 -61.65 -28.46
C GLN A 197 -21.88 -62.21 -29.88
N SER A 198 -21.26 -61.48 -30.81
CA SER A 198 -20.94 -62.02 -32.15
C SER A 198 -19.89 -63.13 -32.11
N VAL A 199 -18.85 -63.01 -31.27
CA VAL A 199 -17.82 -64.06 -31.11
C VAL A 199 -18.39 -65.35 -30.49
N ARG A 200 -19.44 -65.26 -29.65
CA ARG A 200 -20.06 -66.45 -29.05
C ARG A 200 -20.98 -67.20 -30.01
N THR A 201 -21.45 -66.57 -31.10
CA THR A 201 -22.29 -67.21 -32.11
C THR A 201 -21.46 -67.96 -33.16
N GLU A 202 -20.19 -67.59 -33.38
CA GLU A 202 -19.27 -68.33 -34.27
C GLU A 202 -18.69 -69.60 -33.62
N GLU A 203 -18.68 -69.71 -32.29
CA GLU A 203 -18.15 -70.89 -31.58
C GLU A 203 -19.18 -72.04 -31.43
N GLN A 204 -20.46 -71.80 -31.77
CA GLN A 204 -21.51 -72.82 -31.75
C GLN A 204 -21.78 -73.51 -33.10
N ASP A 205 -21.19 -73.03 -34.21
CA ASP A 205 -21.38 -73.59 -35.57
C ASP A 205 -20.18 -74.45 -36.05
N TYR A 206 -19.20 -74.73 -35.17
CA TYR A 206 -18.03 -75.56 -35.47
C TYR A 206 -18.05 -76.96 -34.83
N ASN A 207 -19.08 -77.27 -34.03
CA ASN A 207 -19.23 -78.57 -33.35
C ASN A 207 -20.51 -79.31 -33.77
N GLN A 208 -20.75 -79.45 -35.08
CA GLN A 208 -21.71 -80.41 -35.62
C GLN A 208 -21.17 -81.13 -36.86
#